data_AF-Q9A4Y4-F1
#
_entry.id   AF-Q9A4Y4-F1
#
_cell.length_a   1.000
_cell.length_b   1.000
_cell.length_c   1.000
_cell.angle_alpha   90.00
_cell.angle_beta   90.00
_cell.angle_gamma   90.00
#
_symmetry.space_group_name_H-M   'P 1'
#
loop_
_entity.id
_entity.type
_entity.pdbx_description
1 polymer ?
#
loop_
_entity_poly.entity_id
_entity_poly.type
_entity_poly.pdbx_seq_one_letter_code
_entity_poly.pdbx_strand_id
1 'polypeptide(L)'
;MVKRTAAGAQEASRVVNAAKDDAETGGQVVADAVAAMGEIEKSSEQIGSIISVIDEIAFQTNLLALNAGVEAARAGEAGRGFAVVAQEVRALAQRSAEAAREIKALILASTQQVDAGVVLVGKTGDALDRIVSQVVKINEVVREIAVSAQNQATGLEQVNTALNQMDQITQQNAAMVEEATAASHALAMEADNLTVLMGQFRIGETPEAQSNRRDLSKGAGVPSNLRPIAQSHARAGSAAAKIDGWDEF
;
A
#
# COMPACT_ATOMS: atom_id res chain seq x y z
N MET A 1 -12.46 7.09 -14.80
CA MET A 1 -11.43 6.28 -14.09
C MET A 1 -10.24 7.13 -13.67
N VAL A 2 -9.48 7.71 -14.62
CA VAL A 2 -8.19 8.37 -14.31
C VAL A 2 -8.31 9.60 -13.39
N LYS A 3 -9.33 10.45 -13.57
CA LYS A 3 -9.63 11.57 -12.64
C LYS A 3 -9.92 11.09 -11.21
N ARG A 4 -10.54 9.92 -11.05
CA ARG A 4 -10.80 9.29 -9.74
C ARG A 4 -9.52 8.72 -9.13
N THR A 5 -8.63 8.17 -9.95
CA THR A 5 -7.29 7.72 -9.50
C THR A 5 -6.46 8.90 -8.98
N ALA A 6 -6.44 10.03 -9.70
CA ALA A 6 -5.73 11.23 -9.25
C ALA A 6 -6.29 11.78 -7.92
N ALA A 7 -7.61 11.85 -7.77
CA ALA A 7 -8.25 12.25 -6.52
C ALA A 7 -7.96 11.25 -5.38
N GLY A 8 -8.00 9.95 -5.66
CA GLY A 8 -7.67 8.91 -4.69
C GLY A 8 -6.21 8.96 -4.23
N ALA A 9 -5.28 9.29 -5.13
CA ALA A 9 -3.88 9.49 -4.79
C ALA A 9 -3.68 10.75 -3.91
N GLN A 10 -4.40 11.84 -4.17
CA GLN A 10 -4.37 13.01 -3.27
C GLN A 10 -4.87 12.68 -1.86
N GLU A 11 -5.95 11.91 -1.76
CA GLU A 11 -6.48 11.49 -0.46
C GLU A 11 -5.52 10.53 0.26
N ALA A 12 -4.95 9.55 -0.45
CA ALA A 12 -3.91 8.68 0.09
C ALA A 12 -2.71 9.49 0.59
N SER A 13 -2.28 10.54 -0.12
CA SER A 13 -1.19 11.42 0.32
C SER A 13 -1.52 12.12 1.65
N ARG A 14 -2.76 12.57 1.84
CA ARG A 14 -3.20 13.15 3.13
C ARG A 14 -3.15 12.15 4.27
N VAL A 15 -3.67 10.94 4.06
CA VAL A 15 -3.64 9.86 5.08
C VAL A 15 -2.21 9.48 5.43
N VAL A 16 -1.33 9.38 4.43
CA VAL A 16 0.10 9.09 4.64
C VAL A 16 0.79 10.20 5.41
N ASN A 17 0.47 11.48 5.16
CA ASN A 17 1.00 12.60 5.95
C ASN A 17 0.52 12.54 7.39
N ALA A 18 -0.76 12.27 7.64
CA ALA A 18 -1.27 12.10 9.01
C ALA A 18 -0.57 10.94 9.73
N ALA A 19 -0.38 9.80 9.06
CA ALA A 19 0.37 8.67 9.61
C ALA A 19 1.84 9.00 9.90
N LYS A 20 2.45 9.89 9.10
CA LYS A 20 3.81 10.41 9.36
C LYS A 20 3.84 11.22 10.64
N ASP A 21 2.91 12.15 10.81
CA ASP A 21 2.83 13.02 11.99
C ASP A 21 2.56 12.21 13.27
N ASP A 22 1.69 11.19 13.19
CA ASP A 22 1.42 10.25 14.28
C ASP A 22 2.68 9.43 14.64
N ALA A 23 3.43 8.96 13.64
CA ALA A 23 4.67 8.22 13.86
C ALA A 23 5.78 9.09 14.46
N GLU A 24 5.91 10.36 14.03
CA GLU A 24 6.85 11.33 14.63
C GLU A 24 6.49 11.63 16.09
N THR A 25 5.20 11.82 16.37
CA THR A 25 4.70 11.99 17.74
C THR A 25 4.97 10.74 18.59
N GLY A 26 4.73 9.55 18.03
CA GLY A 26 5.06 8.27 18.67
C GLY A 26 6.56 8.13 18.98
N GLY A 27 7.42 8.59 18.06
CA GLY A 27 8.87 8.63 18.27
C GLY A 27 9.26 9.51 19.45
N GLN A 28 8.64 10.69 19.59
CA GLN A 28 8.87 11.57 20.74
C GLN A 28 8.43 10.93 22.06
N VAL A 29 7.26 10.28 22.08
CA VAL A 29 6.75 9.58 23.29
C VAL A 29 7.69 8.45 23.70
N VAL A 30 8.26 7.72 22.74
CA VAL A 30 9.27 6.70 23.02
C VAL A 30 10.55 7.30 23.59
N ALA A 31 11.03 8.43 23.04
CA ALA A 31 12.19 9.13 23.56
C ALA A 31 11.98 9.60 25.02
N ASP A 32 10.81 10.17 25.31
CA ASP A 32 10.43 10.58 26.67
C ASP A 32 10.34 9.38 27.62
N ALA A 33 9.84 8.24 27.15
CA ALA A 33 9.77 7.00 27.92
C ALA A 33 11.17 6.44 28.25
N VAL A 34 12.11 6.49 27.30
CA VAL A 34 13.51 6.10 27.56
C VAL A 34 14.14 7.02 28.61
N ALA A 35 13.93 8.34 28.49
CA ALA A 35 14.45 9.30 29.47
C ALA A 35 13.88 9.03 30.88
N ALA A 36 12.58 8.77 30.99
CA ALA A 36 11.94 8.44 32.26
C ALA A 36 12.48 7.14 32.87
N MET A 37 12.74 6.11 32.05
CA MET A 37 13.37 4.87 32.52
C MET A 37 14.80 5.08 33.02
N GLY A 38 15.58 5.95 32.36
CA GLY A 38 16.92 6.32 32.84
C GLY A 38 16.90 7.04 34.20
N GLU A 39 15.89 7.87 34.47
CA GLU A 39 15.72 8.47 35.80
C GLU A 39 15.34 7.42 36.86
N ILE A 40 14.58 6.39 36.50
CA ILE A 40 14.26 5.26 37.39
C ILE A 40 15.51 4.43 37.71
N GLU A 41 16.35 4.16 36.71
CA GLU A 41 17.64 3.47 36.87
C GLU A 41 18.51 4.22 37.89
N LYS A 42 18.73 5.52 37.67
CA LYS A 42 19.50 6.39 38.57
C LYS A 42 18.93 6.46 39.98
N SER A 43 17.61 6.55 40.12
CA SER A 43 16.93 6.52 41.42
C SER A 43 17.17 5.18 42.14
N SER A 44 17.13 4.07 41.41
CA SER A 44 17.40 2.73 41.95
C SER A 44 18.84 2.58 42.44
N GLU A 45 19.82 3.13 41.71
CA GLU A 45 21.22 3.18 42.15
C GLU A 45 21.40 3.98 43.44
N GLN A 46 20.76 5.15 43.53
CA GLN A 46 20.78 5.98 44.74
C GLN A 46 20.18 5.24 45.95
N ILE A 47 19.06 4.55 45.75
CA ILE A 47 18.46 3.69 46.79
C ILE A 47 19.46 2.59 47.19
N GLY A 48 20.11 1.93 46.22
CA GLY A 48 21.13 0.90 46.50
C GLY A 48 22.30 1.41 47.34
N SER A 49 22.74 2.66 47.13
CA SER A 49 23.75 3.32 47.96
C SER A 49 23.25 3.57 49.37
N ILE A 50 22.02 4.07 49.55
CA ILE A 50 21.41 4.32 50.86
C ILE A 50 21.29 3.01 51.65
N ILE A 51 20.83 1.94 51.01
CA ILE A 51 20.71 0.62 51.63
C ILE A 51 22.08 0.07 52.06
N SER A 52 23.14 0.35 51.29
CA SER A 52 24.50 -0.05 51.67
C SER A 52 24.99 0.69 52.93
N VAL A 53 24.65 1.98 53.08
CA VAL A 53 24.92 2.74 54.32
C VAL A 53 24.10 2.20 55.49
N ILE A 54 22.85 1.77 55.28
CA ILE A 54 22.01 1.17 56.33
C ILE A 54 22.59 -0.16 56.81
N ASP A 55 23.07 -1.03 55.91
CA ASP A 55 23.75 -2.28 56.28
C ASP A 55 25.03 -1.99 57.10
N GLU A 56 25.79 -0.96 56.73
CA GLU A 56 26.95 -0.51 57.51
C GLU A 56 26.56 -0.02 58.92
N ILE A 57 25.51 0.81 59.04
CA ILE A 57 25.01 1.27 60.34
C ILE A 57 24.54 0.09 61.20
N ALA A 58 23.84 -0.88 60.60
CA ALA A 58 23.41 -2.09 61.28
C ALA A 58 24.62 -2.89 61.80
N PHE A 59 25.67 -3.03 60.98
CA PHE A 59 26.91 -3.69 61.39
C PHE A 59 27.62 -2.96 62.54
N GLN A 60 27.76 -1.63 62.46
CA GLN A 60 28.34 -0.81 63.53
C GLN A 60 27.54 -0.92 64.83
N THR A 61 26.21 -0.90 64.73
CA THR A 61 25.30 -1.06 65.88
C THR A 61 25.45 -2.44 66.52
N ASN A 62 25.59 -3.50 65.71
CA ASN A 62 25.85 -4.85 66.18
C ASN A 62 27.21 -4.96 66.91
N LEU A 63 28.26 -4.27 66.44
CA LEU A 63 29.55 -4.21 67.13
C LEU A 63 29.49 -3.42 68.44
N LEU A 64 28.78 -2.29 68.47
CA LEU A 64 28.57 -1.49 69.68
C LEU A 64 27.80 -2.29 70.74
N ALA A 65 26.75 -3.00 70.34
CA ALA A 65 25.98 -3.87 71.21
C ALA A 65 26.80 -5.04 71.77
N LEU A 66 27.70 -5.61 70.95
CA LEU A 66 28.64 -6.62 71.42
C LEU A 66 29.57 -6.07 72.50
N ASN A 67 30.17 -4.90 72.28
CA ASN A 67 31.05 -4.24 73.25
C ASN A 67 30.32 -3.93 74.56
N ALA A 68 29.08 -3.42 74.47
CA ALA A 68 28.24 -3.17 75.63
C ALA A 68 27.91 -4.46 76.40
N GLY A 69 27.64 -5.57 75.69
CA GLY A 69 27.41 -6.87 76.30
C GLY A 69 28.64 -7.40 77.06
N VAL A 70 29.85 -7.19 76.51
CA VAL A 70 31.11 -7.56 77.17
C VAL A 70 31.34 -6.74 78.44
N GLU A 71 31.13 -5.42 78.37
CA GLU A 71 31.32 -4.55 79.55
C GLU A 71 30.25 -4.81 80.63
N ALA A 72 29.02 -5.14 80.23
CA ALA A 72 27.96 -5.56 81.14
C ALA A 72 28.31 -6.88 81.86
N ALA A 73 28.90 -7.85 81.16
CA ALA A 73 29.39 -9.09 81.78
C ALA A 73 30.54 -8.81 82.77
N ARG A 74 31.41 -7.84 82.45
CA ARG A 74 32.52 -7.40 83.31
C ARG A 74 32.04 -6.72 84.59
N ALA A 75 30.92 -6.00 84.54
CA ALA A 75 30.30 -5.35 85.70
C ALA A 75 29.54 -6.31 86.63
N GLY A 76 29.43 -7.60 86.30
CA GLY A 76 28.82 -8.63 87.14
C GLY A 76 27.33 -8.39 87.40
N GLU A 77 26.89 -8.48 88.66
CA GLU A 77 25.48 -8.32 89.04
C GLU A 77 24.92 -6.92 88.71
N ALA A 78 25.75 -5.87 88.79
CA ALA A 78 25.34 -4.50 88.46
C ALA A 78 25.07 -4.29 86.96
N GLY A 79 25.64 -5.15 86.09
CA GLY A 79 25.50 -5.08 84.64
C GLY A 79 24.34 -5.90 84.06
N ARG A 80 23.60 -6.67 84.86
CA ARG A 80 22.58 -7.62 84.37
C ARG A 80 21.51 -6.95 83.47
N GLY A 81 21.01 -5.78 83.86
CA GLY A 81 20.03 -5.04 83.07
C GLY A 81 20.61 -4.54 81.73
N PHE A 82 21.84 -4.05 81.75
CA PHE A 82 22.55 -3.61 80.54
C PHE A 82 22.86 -4.77 79.59
N ALA A 83 23.14 -5.97 80.11
CA ALA A 83 23.39 -7.15 79.30
C ALA A 83 22.16 -7.55 78.46
N VAL A 84 20.95 -7.47 79.04
CA VAL A 84 19.70 -7.76 78.32
C VAL A 84 19.45 -6.73 77.22
N VAL A 85 19.63 -5.44 77.51
CA VAL A 85 19.49 -4.37 76.51
C VAL A 85 20.50 -4.56 75.37
N ALA A 86 21.75 -4.89 75.69
CA ALA A 86 22.78 -5.15 74.68
C ALA A 86 22.43 -6.34 73.76
N GLN A 87 21.84 -7.41 74.31
CA GLN A 87 21.35 -8.53 73.49
C GLN A 87 20.19 -8.12 72.57
N GLU A 88 19.23 -7.34 73.08
CA GLU A 88 18.09 -6.88 72.28
C GLU A 88 18.52 -5.94 71.14
N VAL A 89 19.41 -4.99 71.42
CA VAL A 89 19.99 -4.09 70.40
C VAL A 89 20.77 -4.88 69.35
N ARG A 90 21.51 -5.92 69.76
CA ARG A 90 22.22 -6.80 68.84
C ARG A 90 21.26 -7.57 67.93
N ALA A 91 20.20 -8.15 68.48
CA ALA A 91 19.19 -8.87 67.72
C ALA A 91 18.47 -7.92 66.72
N LEU A 92 18.15 -6.70 67.14
CA LEU A 92 17.57 -5.68 66.27
C LEU A 92 18.52 -5.31 65.12
N ALA A 93 19.80 -5.09 65.42
CA ALA A 93 20.81 -4.78 64.41
C ALA A 93 20.99 -5.90 63.38
N GLN A 94 20.96 -7.16 63.81
CA GLN A 94 21.00 -8.31 62.89
C GLN A 94 19.77 -8.36 61.98
N ARG A 95 18.57 -8.14 62.53
CA ARG A 95 17.33 -8.07 61.74
C ARG A 95 17.35 -6.92 60.73
N SER A 96 17.89 -5.76 61.11
CA SER A 96 18.06 -4.61 60.19
C SER A 96 19.02 -4.93 59.05
N ALA A 97 20.14 -5.61 59.32
CA ALA A 97 21.10 -6.00 58.28
C ALA A 97 20.49 -7.03 57.30
N GLU A 98 19.71 -8.00 57.81
CA GLU A 98 19.01 -8.97 56.97
C GLU A 98 17.99 -8.28 56.05
N ALA A 99 17.14 -7.40 56.60
CA ALA A 99 16.18 -6.62 55.82
C ALA A 99 16.87 -5.71 54.78
N ALA A 100 17.99 -5.08 55.14
CA ALA A 100 18.77 -4.26 54.21
C ALA A 100 19.27 -5.10 53.02
N ARG A 101 19.76 -6.32 53.25
CA ARG A 101 20.19 -7.23 52.17
C ARG A 101 19.05 -7.68 51.28
N GLU A 102 17.88 -7.97 51.85
CA GLU A 102 16.69 -8.35 51.08
C GLU A 102 16.24 -7.19 50.17
N ILE A 103 16.16 -5.97 50.71
CA ILE A 103 15.84 -4.77 49.90
C ILE A 103 16.90 -4.55 48.82
N LYS A 104 18.19 -4.72 49.14
CA LYS A 104 19.27 -4.61 48.15
C LYS A 104 19.09 -5.59 46.99
N ALA A 105 18.71 -6.84 47.27
CA ALA A 105 18.45 -7.84 46.25
C ALA A 105 17.25 -7.46 45.36
N LEU A 106 16.17 -6.95 45.95
CA LEU A 106 15.00 -6.46 45.20
C LEU A 106 15.33 -5.27 44.30
N ILE A 107 16.14 -4.31 44.80
CA ILE A 107 16.57 -3.15 44.01
C ILE A 107 17.44 -3.59 42.83
N LEU A 108 18.38 -4.51 43.03
CA LEU A 108 19.20 -5.07 41.94
C LEU A 108 18.33 -5.76 40.86
N ALA A 109 17.32 -6.52 41.29
CA ALA A 109 16.38 -7.15 40.36
C ALA A 109 15.57 -6.09 39.58
N SER A 110 15.11 -5.03 40.25
CA SER A 110 14.40 -3.90 39.62
C SER A 110 15.27 -3.18 38.59
N THR A 111 16.54 -2.89 38.90
CA THR A 111 17.49 -2.30 37.95
C THR A 111 17.61 -3.16 36.69
N GLN A 112 17.80 -4.47 36.85
CA GLN A 112 17.91 -5.39 35.71
C GLN A 112 16.63 -5.43 34.85
N GLN A 113 15.45 -5.29 35.47
CA GLN A 113 14.17 -5.19 34.76
C GLN A 113 14.04 -3.87 33.99
N VAL A 114 14.48 -2.76 34.59
CA VAL A 114 14.51 -1.44 33.93
C VAL A 114 15.43 -1.46 32.72
N ASP A 115 16.65 -2.01 32.85
CA ASP A 115 17.60 -2.14 31.74
C ASP A 115 17.00 -2.93 30.55
N ALA A 116 16.36 -4.06 30.85
CA ALA A 116 15.66 -4.85 29.84
C ALA A 116 14.52 -4.06 29.19
N GLY A 117 13.79 -3.27 29.98
CA GLY A 117 12.74 -2.36 29.52
C GLY A 117 13.27 -1.29 28.57
N VAL A 118 14.37 -0.62 28.93
CA VAL A 118 15.05 0.40 28.09
C VAL A 118 15.42 -0.19 26.74
N VAL A 119 16.00 -1.40 26.71
CA VAL A 119 16.36 -2.07 25.44
C VAL A 119 15.13 -2.34 24.56
N LEU A 120 14.01 -2.78 25.14
CA LEU A 120 12.78 -3.05 24.39
C LEU A 120 12.13 -1.76 23.85
N VAL A 121 12.11 -0.71 24.65
CA VAL A 121 11.60 0.61 24.25
C VAL A 121 12.50 1.20 23.16
N GLY A 122 13.82 1.07 23.27
CA GLY A 122 14.78 1.48 22.23
C GLY A 122 14.53 0.77 20.90
N LYS A 123 14.34 -0.55 20.90
CA LYS A 123 13.96 -1.31 19.70
C LYS A 123 12.63 -0.85 19.08
N THR A 124 11.72 -0.35 19.92
CA THR A 124 10.44 0.21 19.46
C THR A 124 10.67 1.56 18.78
N GLY A 125 11.56 2.40 19.31
CA GLY A 125 12.03 3.62 18.66
C GLY A 125 12.62 3.35 17.28
N ASP A 126 13.56 2.40 17.19
CA ASP A 126 14.15 1.99 15.90
C ASP A 126 13.10 1.50 14.89
N ALA A 127 12.04 0.82 15.38
CA ALA A 127 10.95 0.36 14.53
C ALA A 127 10.09 1.53 14.01
N LEU A 128 9.81 2.52 14.86
CA LEU A 128 9.11 3.73 14.46
C LEU A 128 9.91 4.54 13.43
N ASP A 129 11.23 4.69 13.60
CA ASP A 129 12.09 5.36 12.61
C ASP A 129 12.05 4.68 11.24
N ARG A 130 12.02 3.34 11.23
CA ARG A 130 11.84 2.57 9.99
C ARG A 130 10.46 2.80 9.38
N ILE A 131 9.40 2.87 10.20
CA ILE A 131 8.04 3.17 9.74
C ILE A 131 7.99 4.57 9.12
N VAL A 132 8.52 5.60 9.79
CA VAL A 132 8.59 6.97 9.25
C VAL A 132 9.29 6.98 7.90
N SER A 133 10.44 6.30 7.79
CA SER A 133 11.18 6.17 6.54
C SER A 133 10.38 5.49 5.42
N GLN A 134 9.59 4.46 5.75
CA GLN A 134 8.70 3.79 4.80
C GLN A 134 7.52 4.67 4.38
N VAL A 135 6.92 5.40 5.32
CA VAL A 135 5.81 6.33 5.07
C VAL A 135 6.23 7.45 4.11
N VAL A 136 7.45 7.98 4.27
CA VAL A 136 8.01 8.98 3.33
C VAL A 136 8.12 8.41 1.91
N LYS A 137 8.62 7.18 1.75
CA LYS A 137 8.69 6.51 0.44
C LYS A 137 7.31 6.27 -0.17
N ILE A 138 6.34 5.86 0.66
CA ILE A 138 4.95 5.67 0.21
C ILE A 138 4.39 7.00 -0.30
N ASN A 139 4.66 8.11 0.40
CA ASN A 139 4.21 9.44 -0.03
C ASN A 139 4.75 9.82 -1.41
N GLU A 140 6.04 9.55 -1.66
CA GLU A 140 6.68 9.78 -2.95
C GLU A 140 6.01 8.98 -4.08
N VAL A 141 5.79 7.68 -3.88
CA VAL A 141 5.10 6.82 -4.87
C VAL A 141 3.67 7.30 -5.13
N VAL A 142 2.93 7.67 -4.08
CA VAL A 142 1.56 8.19 -4.24
C VAL A 142 1.55 9.51 -5.03
N ARG A 143 2.54 10.37 -4.80
CA ARG A 143 2.70 11.61 -5.57
C ARG A 143 3.01 11.33 -7.04
N GLU A 144 3.86 10.35 -7.35
CA GLU A 144 4.13 9.93 -8.72
C GLU A 144 2.88 9.36 -9.41
N ILE A 145 2.09 8.55 -8.71
CA ILE A 145 0.80 8.03 -9.21
C ILE A 145 -0.14 9.19 -9.54
N ALA A 146 -0.25 10.19 -8.66
CA ALA A 146 -1.11 11.35 -8.89
C ALA A 146 -0.70 12.12 -10.15
N VAL A 147 0.61 12.36 -10.33
CA VAL A 147 1.16 13.04 -11.52
C VAL A 147 0.93 12.21 -12.78
N SER A 148 1.21 10.91 -12.73
CA SER A 148 1.02 9.99 -13.85
C SER A 148 -0.45 9.90 -14.28
N ALA A 149 -1.37 9.80 -13.30
CA ALA A 149 -2.81 9.82 -13.55
C ALA A 149 -3.28 11.13 -14.18
N GLN A 150 -2.72 12.27 -13.75
CA GLN A 150 -3.03 13.57 -14.36
C GLN A 150 -2.54 13.63 -15.82
N ASN A 151 -1.33 13.17 -16.11
CA ASN A 151 -0.79 13.12 -17.48
C ASN A 151 -1.61 12.19 -18.37
N GLN A 152 -2.00 11.01 -17.88
CA GLN A 152 -2.89 10.09 -18.59
C GLN A 152 -4.26 10.71 -18.87
N ALA A 153 -4.82 11.47 -17.93
CA ALA A 153 -6.10 12.15 -18.14
C ALA A 153 -6.00 13.15 -19.30
N THR A 154 -4.94 13.96 -19.36
CA THR A 154 -4.69 14.87 -20.47
C THR A 154 -4.46 14.13 -21.79
N GLY A 155 -3.70 13.03 -21.79
CA GLY A 155 -3.49 12.20 -22.98
C GLY A 155 -4.79 11.60 -23.52
N LEU A 156 -5.68 11.15 -22.63
CA LEU A 156 -7.01 10.65 -23.04
C LEU A 156 -7.91 11.75 -23.59
N GLU A 157 -7.83 12.98 -23.07
CA GLU A 157 -8.56 14.11 -23.65
C GLU A 157 -8.10 14.39 -25.09
N GLN A 158 -6.79 14.34 -25.36
CA GLN A 158 -6.23 14.47 -26.71
C GLN A 158 -6.67 13.33 -27.64
N VAL A 159 -6.63 12.08 -27.18
CA VAL A 159 -7.11 10.92 -27.95
C VAL A 159 -8.60 11.08 -28.29
N ASN A 160 -9.41 11.52 -27.34
CA ASN A 160 -10.84 11.75 -27.56
C ASN A 160 -11.08 12.82 -28.64
N THR A 161 -10.30 13.92 -28.62
CA THR A 161 -10.34 14.94 -29.68
C THR A 161 -9.97 14.36 -31.04
N ALA A 162 -8.89 13.57 -31.12
CA ALA A 162 -8.47 12.94 -32.37
C ALA A 162 -9.51 11.95 -32.91
N LEU A 163 -10.17 11.19 -32.03
CA LEU A 163 -11.26 10.28 -32.41
C LEU A 163 -12.47 11.02 -32.97
N ASN A 164 -12.89 12.12 -32.33
CA ASN A 164 -13.98 12.95 -32.85
C ASN A 164 -13.65 13.53 -34.24
N GLN A 165 -12.38 13.92 -34.46
CA GLN A 165 -11.94 14.40 -35.77
C GLN A 165 -11.91 13.28 -36.82
N MET A 166 -11.44 12.08 -36.46
CA MET A 166 -11.49 10.91 -37.33
C MET A 166 -12.93 10.52 -37.69
N ASP A 167 -13.85 10.58 -36.73
CA ASP A 167 -15.27 10.31 -36.97
C ASP A 167 -15.84 11.31 -37.98
N GLN A 168 -15.53 12.60 -37.82
CA GLN A 168 -15.96 13.64 -38.76
C GLN A 168 -15.42 13.43 -40.18
N ILE A 169 -14.14 13.09 -40.34
CA ILE A 169 -13.55 12.77 -41.64
C ILE A 169 -14.18 11.50 -42.22
N THR A 170 -14.48 10.50 -41.39
CA THR A 170 -15.11 9.25 -41.83
C THR A 170 -16.52 9.51 -42.34
N GLN A 171 -17.31 10.35 -41.65
CA GLN A 171 -18.63 10.79 -42.12
C GLN A 171 -18.52 11.61 -43.41
N GLN A 172 -17.53 12.50 -43.52
CA GLN A 172 -17.29 13.25 -44.75
C GLN A 172 -16.90 12.33 -45.92
N ASN A 173 -16.09 11.30 -45.68
CA ASN A 173 -15.74 10.30 -46.69
C ASN A 173 -16.96 9.50 -47.14
N ALA A 174 -17.84 9.12 -46.21
CA ALA A 174 -19.09 8.46 -46.55
C ALA A 174 -19.97 9.35 -47.44
N ALA A 175 -20.15 10.62 -47.06
CA ALA A 175 -20.89 11.59 -47.85
C ALA A 175 -20.27 11.82 -49.25
N MET A 176 -18.94 11.97 -49.33
CA MET A 176 -18.25 12.09 -50.62
C MET A 176 -18.42 10.86 -51.51
N VAL A 177 -18.45 9.65 -50.94
CA VAL A 177 -18.71 8.43 -51.71
C VAL A 177 -20.14 8.40 -52.23
N GLU A 178 -21.12 8.85 -51.44
CA GLU A 178 -22.51 9.00 -51.92
C GLU A 178 -22.61 10.02 -53.05
N GLU A 179 -22.00 11.19 -52.89
CA GLU A 179 -21.94 12.23 -53.94
C GLU A 179 -21.25 11.74 -55.22
N ALA A 180 -20.11 11.05 -55.09
CA ALA A 180 -19.38 10.48 -56.21
C ALA A 180 -20.16 9.37 -56.92
N THR A 181 -20.90 8.56 -56.17
CA THR A 181 -21.80 7.53 -56.72
C THR A 181 -22.94 8.19 -57.50
N ALA A 182 -23.55 9.26 -56.95
CA ALA A 182 -24.59 10.03 -57.63
C ALA A 182 -24.05 10.68 -58.92
N ALA A 183 -22.87 11.29 -58.87
CA ALA A 183 -22.22 11.89 -60.03
C ALA A 183 -21.88 10.85 -61.12
N SER A 184 -21.44 9.65 -60.72
CA SER A 184 -21.16 8.54 -61.63
C SER A 184 -22.43 8.07 -62.35
N HIS A 185 -23.55 7.97 -61.63
CA HIS A 185 -24.86 7.67 -62.23
C HIS A 185 -25.33 8.75 -63.21
N ALA A 186 -25.16 10.03 -62.86
CA ALA A 186 -25.51 11.15 -63.75
C ALA A 186 -24.67 11.15 -65.03
N LEU A 187 -23.36 10.91 -64.92
CA LEU A 187 -22.46 10.78 -66.07
C LEU A 187 -22.83 9.58 -66.96
N ALA A 188 -23.21 8.45 -66.37
CA ALA A 188 -23.66 7.29 -67.11
C ALA A 188 -24.94 7.58 -67.91
N MET A 189 -25.90 8.29 -67.33
CA MET A 189 -27.10 8.75 -68.04
C MET A 189 -26.77 9.69 -69.20
N GLU A 190 -25.84 10.63 -69.01
CA GLU A 190 -25.45 11.57 -70.08
C GLU A 190 -24.72 10.85 -71.23
N ALA A 191 -23.88 9.88 -70.91
CA ALA A 191 -23.23 9.03 -71.92
C ALA A 191 -24.25 8.20 -72.72
N ASP A 192 -25.30 7.69 -72.07
CA ASP A 192 -26.39 6.98 -72.74
C ASP A 192 -27.18 7.92 -73.67
N ASN A 193 -27.52 9.13 -73.19
CA ASN A 193 -28.14 10.18 -74.01
C ASN A 193 -27.32 10.54 -75.25
N LEU A 194 -26.00 10.74 -75.10
CA LEU A 194 -25.11 11.01 -76.22
C LEU A 194 -25.07 9.86 -77.22
N THR A 195 -25.07 8.61 -76.73
CA THR A 195 -25.11 7.41 -77.58
C THR A 195 -26.39 7.35 -78.40
N VAL A 196 -27.54 7.65 -77.79
CA VAL A 196 -28.83 7.78 -78.48
C VAL A 196 -28.79 8.88 -79.54
N LEU A 197 -28.22 10.04 -79.22
CA LEU A 197 -28.12 11.17 -80.15
C LEU A 197 -27.21 10.85 -81.35
N MET A 198 -26.07 10.18 -81.12
CA MET A 198 -25.19 9.72 -82.19
C MET A 198 -25.86 8.67 -83.09
N GLY A 199 -26.70 7.79 -82.53
CA GLY A 199 -27.47 6.80 -83.30
C GLY A 199 -28.50 7.42 -84.27
N GLN A 200 -28.88 8.69 -84.07
CA GLN A 200 -29.77 9.42 -84.99
C GLN A 200 -29.03 9.97 -86.22
N PHE A 201 -27.70 10.07 -86.18
CA PHE A 201 -26.91 10.48 -87.34
C PHE A 201 -26.79 9.33 -88.34
N ARG A 202 -27.57 9.40 -89.41
CA ARG A 202 -27.45 8.52 -90.58
C ARG A 202 -26.21 8.90 -91.40
N ILE A 203 -25.14 8.14 -91.20
CA ILE A 203 -23.98 8.10 -92.10
C ILE A 203 -24.40 7.27 -93.33
N GLY A 204 -24.19 7.81 -94.53
CA GLY A 204 -24.78 7.31 -95.78
C GLY A 204 -24.75 5.79 -95.96
N GLU A 205 -25.87 5.25 -96.41
CA GLU A 205 -26.06 3.84 -96.76
C GLU A 205 -25.03 3.41 -97.82
N THR A 206 -24.03 2.60 -97.44
CA THR A 206 -23.51 1.59 -98.37
C THR A 206 -24.55 0.47 -98.46
N PRO A 207 -25.07 0.16 -99.65
CA PRO A 207 -26.24 -0.70 -99.82
C PRO A 207 -25.95 -2.14 -99.42
N GLU A 208 -26.94 -2.71 -98.73
CA GLU A 208 -27.00 -4.07 -98.23
C GLU A 208 -26.70 -5.13 -99.31
N ALA A 209 -25.70 -5.96 -99.06
CA ALA A 209 -25.63 -7.29 -99.65
C ALA A 209 -26.41 -8.27 -98.75
N GLN A 210 -27.69 -8.47 -99.07
CA GLN A 210 -28.46 -9.62 -98.63
C GLN A 210 -27.78 -10.92 -99.10
N SER A 211 -27.33 -11.75 -98.16
CA SER A 211 -27.14 -13.19 -98.39
C SER A 211 -27.44 -13.97 -97.10
N ASN A 212 -28.72 -14.34 -96.99
CA ASN A 212 -29.22 -15.66 -96.62
C ASN A 212 -28.55 -16.46 -95.49
N ARG A 213 -29.33 -16.62 -94.41
CA ARG A 213 -29.65 -17.86 -93.66
C ARG A 213 -28.54 -18.88 -93.42
N ARG A 214 -28.33 -19.19 -92.13
CA ARG A 214 -28.47 -20.58 -91.63
C ARG A 214 -28.83 -20.59 -90.14
N ASP A 215 -29.95 -21.24 -89.90
CA ASP A 215 -30.38 -21.85 -88.66
C ASP A 215 -29.32 -22.85 -88.18
N LEU A 216 -28.82 -22.67 -86.96
CA LEU A 216 -28.19 -23.73 -86.16
C LEU A 216 -28.58 -23.54 -84.70
N SER A 217 -29.61 -24.26 -84.31
CA SER A 217 -29.87 -24.68 -82.94
C SER A 217 -28.64 -25.30 -82.26
N LYS A 218 -28.61 -25.15 -80.92
CA LYS A 218 -27.84 -25.85 -79.87
C LYS A 218 -26.56 -25.18 -79.38
N GLY A 219 -26.58 -24.79 -78.10
CA GLY A 219 -25.37 -24.66 -77.30
C GLY A 219 -25.51 -23.92 -75.97
N ALA A 220 -25.73 -24.67 -74.89
CA ALA A 220 -25.34 -24.38 -73.51
C ALA A 220 -26.01 -23.21 -72.75
N GLY A 221 -27.01 -23.57 -71.94
CA GLY A 221 -27.33 -22.83 -70.72
C GLY A 221 -26.19 -22.95 -69.71
N VAL A 222 -25.77 -21.82 -69.16
CA VAL A 222 -24.91 -21.74 -67.98
C VAL A 222 -25.78 -21.25 -66.83
N PRO A 223 -25.92 -22.00 -65.72
CA PRO A 223 -26.74 -21.58 -64.60
C PRO A 223 -26.00 -20.55 -63.74
N SER A 224 -26.74 -19.49 -63.39
CA SER A 224 -26.41 -18.51 -62.36
C SER A 224 -26.56 -19.15 -60.98
N ASN A 225 -25.42 -19.50 -60.36
CA ASN A 225 -25.35 -19.87 -58.94
C ASN A 225 -24.53 -18.81 -58.20
N LEU A 226 -25.22 -17.82 -57.60
CA LEU A 226 -24.70 -17.06 -56.48
C LEU A 226 -25.57 -17.40 -55.26
N ARG A 227 -25.03 -18.26 -54.40
CA ARG A 227 -25.59 -18.57 -53.09
C ARG A 227 -25.36 -17.38 -52.14
N PRO A 228 -26.33 -17.03 -51.27
CA PRO A 228 -26.04 -16.22 -50.11
C PRO A 228 -25.32 -17.06 -49.05
N ILE A 229 -24.24 -16.52 -48.48
CA ILE A 229 -23.59 -17.10 -47.29
C ILE A 229 -24.48 -16.77 -46.09
N ALA A 230 -25.35 -17.71 -45.73
CA ALA A 230 -25.88 -17.82 -44.39
C ALA A 230 -25.00 -18.82 -43.63
N GLN A 231 -24.24 -18.34 -42.64
CA GLN A 231 -23.67 -19.20 -41.61
C GLN A 231 -24.42 -18.95 -40.30
N SER A 232 -25.40 -19.81 -40.06
CA SER A 232 -25.92 -20.11 -38.74
C SER A 232 -25.08 -21.25 -38.15
N HIS A 233 -24.29 -20.95 -37.12
CA HIS A 233 -23.87 -21.96 -36.15
C HIS A 233 -24.79 -21.86 -34.94
N ALA A 234 -25.76 -22.76 -34.86
CA ALA A 234 -26.53 -23.02 -33.64
C ALA A 234 -26.94 -24.49 -33.58
N ARG A 235 -26.30 -25.23 -32.68
CA ARG A 235 -26.87 -26.24 -31.75
C ARG A 235 -25.71 -27.11 -31.23
N ALA A 236 -25.68 -27.59 -30.01
CA ALA A 236 -26.34 -27.23 -28.76
C ALA A 236 -25.65 -28.11 -27.70
N GLY A 237 -25.38 -27.52 -26.53
CA GLY A 237 -25.40 -28.16 -25.22
C GLY A 237 -24.53 -29.40 -24.96
N SER A 238 -23.54 -29.24 -24.08
CA SER A 238 -23.52 -29.98 -22.82
C SER A 238 -22.53 -29.38 -21.82
N ALA A 239 -22.95 -29.42 -20.55
CA ALA A 239 -22.17 -29.36 -19.32
C ALA A 239 -21.58 -28.01 -18.87
N ALA A 240 -22.38 -27.30 -18.08
CA ALA A 240 -21.89 -26.43 -17.02
C ALA A 240 -21.07 -27.26 -16.01
N ALA A 241 -19.76 -27.10 -16.03
CA ALA A 241 -18.89 -27.50 -14.94
C ALA A 241 -18.64 -26.28 -14.05
N LYS A 242 -19.11 -26.38 -12.80
CA LYS A 242 -18.65 -25.57 -11.68
C LYS A 242 -17.12 -25.54 -11.66
N ILE A 243 -16.54 -24.35 -11.54
CA ILE A 243 -15.18 -24.18 -11.03
C ILE A 243 -15.28 -23.20 -9.86
N ASP A 244 -15.16 -23.80 -8.67
CA ASP A 244 -14.79 -23.13 -7.43
C ASP A 244 -13.35 -22.57 -7.55
N GLY A 245 -13.14 -21.41 -6.92
CA GLY A 245 -11.87 -21.07 -6.28
C GLY A 245 -10.84 -20.38 -7.16
N TRP A 246 -10.77 -19.05 -7.03
CA TRP A 246 -9.52 -18.28 -6.92
C TRP A 246 -9.83 -17.02 -6.09
N ASP A 247 -9.94 -17.23 -4.78
CA ASP A 247 -9.50 -16.24 -3.78
C ASP A 247 -7.98 -16.38 -3.65
N GLU A 248 -7.29 -15.27 -3.34
CA GLU A 248 -5.83 -15.03 -3.31
C GLU A 248 -5.19 -14.67 -4.67
N PHE A 249 -5.18 -13.36 -4.97
CA PHE A 249 -3.96 -12.53 -5.07
C PHE A 249 -4.33 -11.05 -5.00
#